data_AF-A0A537R714-F1
#
_entry.id   AF-A0A537R714-F1
#
_cell.length_a   1.000
_cell.length_b   1.000
_cell.length_c   1.000
_cell.angle_alpha   90.00
_cell.angle_beta   90.00
_cell.angle_gamma   90.00
#
_symmetry.space_group_name_H-M   'P 1'
#
loop_
_entity.id
_entity.type
_entity.pdbx_description
1 polymer ?
#
loop_
_entity_poly.entity_id
_entity_poly.type
_entity_poly.pdbx_seq_one_letter_code
_entity_poly.pdbx_strand_id
1 'polypeptide(L)'
;MPAGLPEYEVFALRYATREALRRDHFIGGDPHEAPMPMDYFVWAAVEPGGAYVIDTGFTAEMAKERKRTFLRCPIDSLALLGVEAGAVRDVILTQRH
;
A
#
# COMPACT_ATOMS: atom_id res chain seq x y z
N MET A 1 -9.28 31.70 18.14
CA MET A 1 -9.26 30.24 18.31
C MET A 1 -8.28 29.70 17.28
N PRO A 2 -7.21 28.96 17.65
CA PRO A 2 -6.45 28.25 16.63
C PRO A 2 -7.42 27.33 15.89
N ALA A 3 -7.36 27.33 14.56
CA ALA A 3 -8.14 26.40 13.77
C ALA A 3 -7.82 24.97 14.26
N GLY A 4 -8.86 24.14 14.42
CA GLY A 4 -8.67 22.73 14.76
C GLY A 4 -7.80 22.04 13.69
N LEU A 5 -7.10 20.97 14.09
CA LEU A 5 -6.38 20.16 13.11
C LEU A 5 -7.39 19.54 12.12
N PRO A 6 -7.01 19.36 10.84
CA PRO A 6 -7.83 18.66 9.87
C PRO A 6 -8.09 17.20 10.29
N GLU A 7 -9.28 16.70 9.98
CA GLU A 7 -9.67 15.30 10.17
C GLU A 7 -9.52 14.53 8.84
N TYR A 8 -8.94 13.33 8.89
CA TYR A 8 -8.73 12.48 7.72
C TYR A 8 -9.37 11.12 7.92
N GLU A 9 -9.98 10.60 6.86
CA GLU A 9 -10.29 9.18 6.73
C GLU A 9 -9.10 8.46 6.12
N VAL A 10 -8.63 7.38 6.75
CA VAL A 10 -7.43 6.66 6.33
C VAL A 10 -7.79 5.26 5.83
N PHE A 11 -7.42 4.99 4.58
CA PHE A 11 -7.73 3.74 3.90
C PHE A 11 -6.46 2.97 3.54
N ALA A 12 -6.50 1.65 3.73
CA ALA A 12 -5.48 0.73 3.25
C ALA A 12 -5.97 0.02 1.99
N LEU A 13 -5.32 0.28 0.86
CA LEU A 13 -5.66 -0.27 -0.45
C LEU A 13 -4.76 -1.46 -0.74
N ARG A 14 -5.29 -2.68 -0.53
CA ARG A 14 -4.56 -3.91 -0.86
C ARG A 14 -4.45 -4.07 -2.37
N TYR A 15 -3.24 -4.10 -2.90
CA TYR A 15 -3.00 -4.18 -4.35
C TYR A 15 -2.25 -5.42 -4.82
N ALA A 16 -1.56 -6.12 -3.92
CA ALA A 16 -0.88 -7.37 -4.25
C ALA A 16 -0.79 -8.29 -3.03
N THR A 17 -0.47 -9.55 -3.29
CA THR A 17 -0.21 -10.56 -2.25
C THR A 17 0.86 -11.55 -2.70
N ARG A 18 1.44 -12.28 -1.77
CA ARG A 18 2.27 -13.45 -2.06
C ARG A 18 2.04 -14.53 -1.02
N GLU A 19 2.15 -15.78 -1.47
CA GLU A 19 2.53 -16.85 -0.57
C GLU A 19 3.97 -16.63 -0.11
N ALA A 20 4.22 -16.89 1.16
CA ALA A 20 5.53 -16.83 1.76
C ALA A 20 5.59 -17.77 2.96
N LEU A 21 6.81 -18.09 3.37
CA LEU A 21 7.07 -18.83 4.60
C LEU A 21 7.66 -17.88 5.62
N ARG A 22 7.57 -18.27 6.90
CA ARG A 22 8.16 -17.50 8.01
C ARG A 22 9.62 -17.11 7.78
N ARG A 23 10.42 -18.00 7.17
CA ARG A 23 11.83 -17.74 6.85
C ARG A 23 12.05 -16.60 5.86
N ASP A 24 11.05 -16.25 5.06
CA ASP A 24 11.13 -15.15 4.08
C ASP A 24 10.98 -13.78 4.74
N HIS A 25 10.70 -13.72 6.05
CA HIS A 25 10.42 -12.49 6.80
C HIS A 25 11.36 -12.26 7.99
N PHE A 26 11.96 -13.31 8.58
CA PHE A 26 12.74 -13.21 9.81
C PHE A 26 14.09 -13.92 9.70
N ILE A 27 15.12 -13.35 10.32
CA ILE A 27 16.47 -13.93 10.41
C ILE A 27 16.49 -15.01 11.51
N GLY A 28 17.15 -16.15 11.25
CA GLY A 28 17.30 -17.25 12.22
C GLY A 28 16.20 -18.32 12.18
N GLY A 29 15.57 -18.51 11.02
CA GLY A 29 14.37 -19.35 10.84
C GLY A 29 14.43 -20.78 11.39
N ASP A 30 13.26 -21.26 11.84
CA ASP A 30 13.03 -22.53 12.53
C ASP A 30 12.04 -23.44 11.75
N PRO A 31 12.26 -24.77 11.72
CA PRO A 31 11.66 -25.77 10.83
C PRO A 31 10.16 -26.09 10.93
N HIS A 32 9.37 -25.47 11.80
CA HIS A 32 7.90 -25.48 11.64
C HIS A 32 7.45 -24.45 10.61
N GLU A 33 8.03 -24.49 9.39
CA GLU A 33 7.94 -23.50 8.30
C GLU A 33 6.51 -23.22 7.83
N ALA A 34 5.74 -22.55 8.68
CA ALA A 34 4.33 -22.33 8.48
C ALA A 34 4.11 -21.33 7.34
N PRO A 35 3.06 -21.54 6.52
CA PRO A 35 2.57 -20.53 5.60
C PRO A 35 2.37 -19.20 6.34
N MET A 36 2.98 -18.15 5.82
CA MET A 36 2.86 -16.79 6.30
C MET A 36 2.69 -15.87 5.09
N PRO A 37 1.53 -15.90 4.41
CA PRO A 37 1.29 -15.05 3.26
C PRO A 37 1.40 -13.57 3.63
N MET A 38 1.77 -12.75 2.65
CA MET A 38 2.02 -11.32 2.86
C MET A 38 1.27 -10.49 1.83
N ASP A 39 0.53 -9.51 2.33
CA ASP A 39 -0.22 -8.54 1.55
C ASP A 39 0.55 -7.22 1.41
N TYR A 40 0.36 -6.56 0.28
CA TYR A 40 0.96 -5.26 -0.04
C TYR A 40 -0.13 -4.20 -0.15
N PHE A 41 0.15 -3.05 0.46
CA PHE A 41 -0.80 -1.94 0.56
C PHE A 41 -0.15 -0.63 0.10
N VAL A 42 -0.99 0.22 -0.48
CA VAL A 42 -0.81 1.66 -0.53
C VAL A 42 -1.87 2.27 0.38
N TRP A 43 -1.59 3.41 0.99
CA TRP A 43 -2.55 4.07 1.87
C TRP A 43 -2.98 5.42 1.30
N ALA A 44 -4.20 5.82 1.62
CA ALA A 44 -4.72 7.15 1.29
C ALA A 44 -5.30 7.78 2.56
N ALA A 45 -4.87 8.99 2.89
CA ALA A 45 -5.49 9.83 3.90
C ALA A 45 -6.29 10.92 3.19
N VAL A 46 -7.61 10.88 3.31
CA VAL A 46 -8.55 11.67 2.52
C VAL A 46 -9.26 12.68 3.42
N GLU A 47 -9.33 13.93 2.97
CA GLU A 47 -10.16 14.99 3.53
C GLU A 47 -10.98 15.65 2.40
N PRO A 48 -12.01 16.47 2.69
CA PRO A 48 -12.78 17.15 1.65
C PRO A 48 -11.96 18.03 0.69
N GLY A 49 -10.79 18.52 1.12
CA GLY A 49 -9.89 19.38 0.35
C GLY A 49 -8.76 18.67 -0.41
N GLY A 50 -8.69 17.34 -0.39
CA GLY A 50 -7.67 16.58 -1.10
C GLY A 50 -7.26 15.28 -0.39
N ALA A 51 -6.21 14.64 -0.91
CA ALA A 51 -5.69 13.41 -0.33
C ALA A 51 -4.16 13.40 -0.27
N TYR A 52 -3.63 12.73 0.74
CA TYR A 52 -2.25 12.28 0.80
C TYR A 52 -2.20 10.81 0.45
N VAL A 53 -1.24 10.41 -0.36
CA VAL A 53 -0.99 9.00 -0.68
C VAL A 53 0.31 8.57 -0.02
N ILE A 54 0.27 7.47 0.73
CA ILE A 54 1.45 6.87 1.35
C ILE A 54 1.83 5.61 0.57
N ASP A 55 3.03 5.66 0.01
CA ASP A 55 3.62 4.75 -0.96
C ASP A 55 2.86 4.65 -2.30
N THR A 56 3.57 4.22 -3.34
CA THR A 56 2.99 4.01 -4.69
C THR A 56 2.90 2.54 -5.07
N GLY A 57 3.37 1.66 -4.20
CA GLY A 57 3.51 0.24 -4.47
C GLY A 57 4.47 -0.05 -5.63
N PHE A 58 4.25 -1.19 -6.29
CA PHE A 58 5.01 -1.62 -7.47
C PHE A 58 4.09 -1.92 -8.67
N THR A 59 4.68 -1.96 -9.86
CA THR A 59 3.95 -2.22 -11.10
C THR A 59 3.60 -3.70 -11.29
N ALA A 60 2.70 -4.01 -12.23
CA ALA A 60 2.34 -5.38 -12.58
C ALA A 60 3.54 -6.19 -13.11
N GLU A 61 4.44 -5.53 -13.86
CA GLU A 61 5.68 -6.13 -14.38
C GLU A 61 6.60 -6.55 -13.23
N MET A 62 6.79 -5.65 -12.25
CA MET A 62 7.60 -5.92 -11.06
C MET A 62 6.96 -7.01 -10.19
N ALA A 63 5.64 -7.02 -10.08
CA ALA A 63 4.91 -8.09 -9.41
C ALA A 63 5.21 -9.45 -10.06
N LYS A 64 5.16 -9.52 -11.39
CA LYS A 64 5.49 -10.73 -12.16
C LYS A 64 6.94 -11.15 -11.95
N GLU A 65 7.89 -10.21 -12.06
CA GLU A 65 9.32 -10.45 -11.86
C GLU A 65 9.61 -11.03 -10.47
N ARG A 66 9.01 -10.42 -9.44
CA ARG A 66 9.18 -10.83 -8.04
C ARG A 66 8.24 -11.97 -7.63
N LYS A 67 7.48 -12.59 -8.54
CA LYS A 67 6.53 -13.67 -8.23
C LYS A 67 5.53 -13.28 -7.15
N ARG A 68 4.85 -12.15 -7.35
CA ARG A 68 3.76 -11.63 -6.54
C ARG A 68 2.46 -11.73 -7.33
N THR A 69 1.36 -11.98 -6.65
CA THR A 69 0.02 -11.91 -7.23
C THR A 69 -0.41 -10.45 -7.25
N PHE A 70 -0.43 -9.85 -8.43
CA PHE A 70 -0.93 -8.50 -8.64
C PHE A 70 -2.47 -8.53 -8.71
N LEU A 71 -3.14 -7.84 -7.78
CA LEU A 71 -4.60 -7.84 -7.69
C LEU A 71 -5.21 -6.68 -8.46
N ARG A 72 -4.56 -5.52 -8.45
CA ARG A 72 -5.02 -4.27 -9.09
C ARG A 72 -3.91 -3.24 -9.11
N CYS A 73 -4.02 -2.23 -9.98
CA CYS A 73 -3.17 -1.04 -9.90
C CYS A 73 -3.46 -0.27 -8.60
N PRO A 74 -2.45 0.01 -7.75
CA PRO A 74 -2.66 0.75 -6.51
C PRO A 74 -3.13 2.19 -6.76
N ILE A 75 -2.64 2.84 -7.83
CA ILE A 75 -2.99 4.23 -8.15
C ILE A 75 -4.41 4.33 -8.72
N ASP A 76 -4.78 3.46 -9.67
CA ASP A 76 -6.15 3.44 -10.21
C ASP A 76 -7.18 3.11 -9.12
N SER A 77 -6.76 2.44 -8.05
CA SER A 77 -7.63 2.11 -6.92
C SER A 77 -8.02 3.32 -6.07
N LEU A 78 -7.37 4.48 -6.23
CA LEU A 78 -7.76 5.73 -5.58
C LEU A 78 -9.16 6.19 -6.01
N ALA A 79 -9.56 5.86 -7.24
CA ALA A 79 -10.90 6.17 -7.75
C ALA A 79 -12.02 5.47 -6.94
N LEU A 80 -11.73 4.34 -6.28
CA LEU A 80 -12.67 3.67 -5.37
C LEU A 80 -13.00 4.52 -4.13
N LEU A 81 -12.14 5.48 -3.80
CA LEU A 81 -12.28 6.44 -2.71
C LEU A 81 -12.77 7.81 -3.21
N GLY A 82 -13.12 7.94 -4.50
CA GLY A 82 -13.44 9.23 -5.12
C GLY A 82 -12.23 10.16 -5.27
N VAL A 83 -11.01 9.63 -5.17
CA VAL A 83 -9.77 10.40 -5.29
C VAL A 83 -9.21 10.26 -6.70
N GLU A 84 -9.20 11.37 -7.43
CA GLU A 84 -8.48 11.47 -8.70
C GLU A 84 -6.98 11.58 -8.44
N ALA A 85 -6.16 10.84 -9.19
CA ALA A 85 -4.71 10.84 -8.99
C ALA A 85 -4.08 12.23 -9.13
N GLY A 86 -4.62 13.08 -10.02
CA GLY A 86 -4.18 14.48 -10.19
C GLY A 86 -4.59 15.42 -9.05
N ALA A 87 -5.50 14.99 -8.16
CA ALA A 87 -5.92 15.74 -6.97
C ALA A 87 -5.16 15.32 -5.71
N VAL A 88 -4.26 14.32 -5.80
CA VAL A 88 -3.35 13.97 -4.71
C VAL A 88 -2.40 15.13 -4.48
N ARG A 89 -2.36 15.61 -3.23
CA ARG A 89 -1.57 16.77 -2.84
C ARG A 89 -0.09 16.43 -2.76
N ASP A 90 0.20 15.37 -2.02
CA ASP A 90 1.56 14.87 -1.84
C ASP A 90 1.57 13.34 -1.80
N VAL A 91 2.71 12.80 -2.24
CA VAL A 91 3.04 11.38 -2.14
C VAL A 91 4.14 11.22 -1.10
N ILE A 92 3.86 10.46 -0.05
CA ILE A 92 4.79 10.16 1.03
C ILE A 92 5.37 8.78 0.76
N LEU A 93 6.66 8.72 0.44
CA LEU A 93 7.37 7.45 0.31
C LEU A 93 7.94 7.05 1.67
N THR A 94 7.50 5.94 2.22
CA THR A 94 7.99 5.43 3.51
C THR A 94 9.46 5.05 3.43
N GLN A 95 9.87 4.49 2.29
CA GLN A 95 11.25 4.11 1.95
C GLN A 95 11.37 3.78 0.44
N ARG A 96 12.51 3.25 0.01
CA ARG A 96 12.76 2.81 -1.37
C ARG A 96 13.29 1.37 -1.43
N HIS A 97 12.37 0.41 -1.39
CA HIS A 97 12.63 -1.03 -1.56
C HIS A 97 12.85 -1.45 -3.02
#